data_AF-A0A813GK08-F1
#
_entry.id   AF-A0A813GK08-F1
#
_cell.length_a   1.000
_cell.length_b   1.000
_cell.length_c   1.000
_cell.angle_alpha   90.00
_cell.angle_beta   90.00
_cell.angle_gamma   90.00
#
_symmetry.space_group_name_H-M   'P 1'
#
loop_
_entity.id
_entity.type
_entity.pdbx_description
1 polymer ?
#
loop_
_entity_poly.entity_id
_entity_poly.type
_entity_poly.pdbx_seq_one_letter_code
_entity_poly.pdbx_strand_id
1 'polypeptide(L)'
;MGKCYDAEKEAQVDASRCAYCCINTACAEKEDCDKAIRSAMLSLIIWLLCCGTCCAGFVSVIVWLFRRRSMPMRSPVTEFHPPTGGATYPYGGTAFSQPQPVGQMPMMGTVVIGRPVMGHPVLPSLVIGGTSQSVTANVIHVGSPPASSGGWMSTAAPSGQSWQMFCNSSPVEIDGGTGYLKGAWGECLCWAKAYELQTPQWSSSPQYAQSGPAGQAAQAAITAGPPRDKEFIEQACDNLEKACEAATAMGQALPLIDLVIRR
;
A
#
# COMPACT_ATOMS: atom_id res chain seq x y z
N MET A 1 -58.19 -5.62 10.61
CA MET A 1 -56.97 -5.20 9.89
C MET A 1 -56.28 -3.95 10.46
N GLY A 2 -56.89 -3.18 11.38
CA GLY A 2 -56.26 -1.95 11.90
C GLY A 2 -55.25 -2.10 13.06
N LYS A 3 -55.20 -3.24 13.78
CA LYS A 3 -54.33 -3.39 14.96
C LYS A 3 -52.93 -3.94 14.70
N CYS A 4 -52.64 -4.39 13.48
CA CYS A 4 -51.31 -4.91 13.11
C CYS A 4 -50.38 -3.82 12.56
N TYR A 5 -50.93 -2.77 11.97
CA TYR A 5 -50.14 -1.67 11.38
C TYR A 5 -49.46 -0.78 12.43
N ASP A 6 -50.06 -0.66 13.62
CA ASP A 6 -49.51 0.20 14.68
C ASP A 6 -48.34 -0.47 15.43
N ALA A 7 -48.37 -1.80 15.58
CA ALA A 7 -47.26 -2.56 16.18
C ALA A 7 -46.00 -2.59 15.29
N GLU A 8 -46.18 -2.57 13.97
CA GLU A 8 -45.06 -2.57 13.02
C GLU A 8 -44.30 -1.23 13.02
N LYS A 9 -45.00 -0.10 13.23
CA LYS A 9 -44.36 1.21 13.35
C LYS A 9 -43.59 1.41 14.66
N GLU A 10 -44.07 0.88 15.78
CA GLU A 10 -43.32 0.94 17.04
C GLU A 10 -42.03 0.10 16.98
N ALA A 11 -42.10 -1.11 16.40
CA ALA A 11 -40.92 -1.96 16.24
C ALA A 11 -39.85 -1.36 15.30
N GLN A 12 -40.27 -0.63 14.25
CA GLN A 12 -39.34 0.04 13.33
C GLN A 12 -38.62 1.24 13.96
N VAL A 13 -39.29 1.95 14.88
CA VAL A 13 -38.70 3.09 15.60
C VAL A 13 -37.67 2.62 16.63
N ASP A 14 -37.89 1.48 17.30
CA ASP A 14 -36.92 0.91 18.24
C ASP A 14 -35.69 0.31 17.53
N ALA A 15 -35.87 -0.36 16.39
CA ALA A 15 -34.74 -0.85 15.59
C ALA A 15 -33.85 0.30 15.06
N SER A 16 -34.48 1.42 14.67
CA SER A 16 -33.78 2.61 14.19
C SER A 16 -33.02 3.33 15.30
N ARG A 17 -33.57 3.37 16.52
CA ARG A 17 -32.89 3.90 17.71
C ARG A 17 -31.70 3.06 18.14
N CYS A 18 -31.80 1.74 18.02
CA CYS A 18 -30.70 0.82 18.31
C CYS A 18 -29.54 0.99 17.30
N ALA A 19 -29.85 1.12 16.00
CA ALA A 19 -28.85 1.37 14.97
C ALA A 19 -28.12 2.71 15.15
N TYR A 20 -28.84 3.76 15.55
CA TYR A 20 -28.23 5.08 15.81
C TYR A 20 -27.36 5.10 17.09
N CYS A 21 -27.70 4.28 18.10
CA CYS A 21 -26.92 4.17 19.33
C CYS A 21 -25.60 3.40 19.12
N CYS A 22 -25.61 2.37 18.26
CA CYS A 22 -24.39 1.61 17.90
C CYS A 22 -23.40 2.42 17.05
N ILE A 23 -23.85 3.43 16.30
CA ILE A 23 -22.97 4.27 15.48
C ILE A 23 -22.27 5.36 16.32
N ASN A 24 -22.93 5.87 17.36
CA ASN A 24 -22.43 7.03 18.11
C ASN A 24 -21.72 6.69 19.42
N THR A 25 -21.74 5.43 19.89
CA THR A 25 -21.07 5.04 21.13
C THR A 25 -19.78 4.28 20.81
N ALA A 26 -18.67 5.00 20.80
CA ALA A 26 -17.34 4.41 20.80
C ALA A 26 -17.14 3.53 22.04
N CYS A 27 -16.51 2.37 21.85
CA CYS A 27 -15.90 1.51 22.87
C CYS A 27 -16.85 0.70 23.78
N ALA A 28 -17.33 -0.43 23.27
CA ALA A 28 -17.47 -1.66 24.06
C ALA A 28 -17.01 -2.84 23.19
N GLU A 29 -16.38 -3.84 23.80
CA GLU A 29 -15.49 -4.84 23.22
C GLU A 29 -15.97 -5.48 21.90
N LYS A 30 -15.02 -5.68 20.98
CA LYS A 30 -15.25 -6.21 19.62
C LYS A 30 -15.99 -7.56 19.62
N GLU A 31 -15.90 -8.34 20.69
CA GLU A 31 -16.60 -9.62 20.85
C GLU A 31 -18.12 -9.47 21.06
N ASP A 32 -18.58 -8.40 21.70
CA ASP A 32 -20.02 -8.23 21.95
C ASP A 32 -20.76 -7.71 20.72
N CYS A 33 -20.07 -6.95 19.86
CA CYS A 33 -20.62 -6.52 18.58
C CYS A 33 -20.88 -7.71 17.65
N ASP A 34 -19.95 -8.69 17.63
CA ASP A 34 -20.08 -9.90 16.80
C ASP A 34 -21.21 -10.82 17.30
N LYS A 35 -21.41 -10.92 18.63
CA LYS A 35 -22.56 -11.64 19.22
C LYS A 35 -23.88 -10.93 18.93
N ALA A 36 -23.93 -9.61 19.00
CA ALA A 36 -25.12 -8.82 18.69
C ALA A 36 -25.54 -8.97 17.21
N ILE A 37 -24.57 -8.94 16.29
CA ILE A 37 -24.81 -9.14 14.85
C ILE A 37 -25.32 -10.57 14.60
N ARG A 38 -24.71 -11.60 15.20
CA ARG A 38 -25.17 -12.99 15.06
C ARG A 38 -26.58 -13.19 15.61
N SER A 39 -26.89 -12.59 16.76
CA SER A 39 -28.23 -12.65 17.37
C SER A 39 -29.29 -11.96 16.49
N ALA A 40 -28.96 -10.79 15.93
CA ALA A 40 -29.84 -10.08 15.02
C ALA A 40 -30.08 -10.85 13.71
N MET A 41 -29.02 -11.47 13.14
CA MET A 41 -29.15 -12.30 11.93
C MET A 41 -29.98 -13.56 12.19
N LEU A 42 -29.79 -14.24 13.34
CA LEU A 42 -30.60 -15.40 13.70
C LEU A 42 -32.07 -15.02 13.88
N SER A 43 -32.35 -13.89 14.52
CA SER A 43 -33.72 -13.38 14.70
C SER A 43 -34.39 -13.06 13.37
N LEU A 44 -33.65 -12.45 12.42
CA LEU A 44 -34.15 -12.18 11.08
C LEU A 44 -34.42 -13.48 10.30
N ILE A 45 -33.53 -14.47 10.40
CA ILE A 45 -33.71 -15.78 9.74
C ILE A 45 -34.93 -16.50 10.32
N ILE A 46 -35.09 -16.53 11.64
CA ILE A 46 -36.27 -17.13 12.30
C ILE A 46 -37.54 -16.40 11.87
N TRP A 47 -37.52 -15.06 11.82
CA TRP A 47 -38.66 -14.27 11.36
C TRP A 47 -39.01 -14.56 9.90
N LEU A 48 -38.00 -14.68 9.01
CA LEU A 48 -38.18 -15.05 7.61
C LEU A 48 -38.71 -16.48 7.44
N LEU A 49 -38.29 -17.43 8.29
CA LEU A 49 -38.78 -18.80 8.29
C LEU A 49 -40.22 -18.89 8.81
N CYS A 50 -40.57 -18.12 9.85
CA CYS A 50 -41.93 -18.07 10.39
C CYS A 50 -42.92 -17.30 9.50
N CYS A 51 -42.47 -16.26 8.79
CA CYS A 51 -43.31 -15.47 7.90
C CYS A 51 -43.38 -16.05 6.47
N GLY A 52 -42.32 -16.75 6.04
CA GLY A 52 -42.19 -17.31 4.69
C GLY A 52 -43.16 -18.46 4.36
N THR A 53 -43.75 -19.12 5.37
CA THR A 53 -44.76 -20.16 5.15
C THR A 53 -46.13 -19.59 4.73
N CYS A 54 -46.36 -18.28 4.86
CA CYS A 54 -47.61 -17.63 4.43
C CYS A 54 -47.54 -16.97 3.04
N CYS A 55 -46.35 -16.77 2.47
CA CYS A 55 -46.19 -16.02 1.21
C CYS A 55 -45.22 -16.73 0.25
N ALA A 56 -45.75 -17.66 -0.55
CA ALA A 56 -45.02 -18.40 -1.59
C ALA A 56 -44.39 -17.52 -2.72
N GLY A 57 -44.52 -16.19 -2.65
CA GLY A 57 -43.96 -15.25 -3.63
C GLY A 57 -42.62 -14.59 -3.27
N PHE A 58 -42.14 -14.70 -2.02
CA PHE A 58 -40.99 -13.90 -1.56
C PHE A 58 -39.60 -14.51 -1.82
N VAL A 59 -39.53 -15.83 -2.06
CA VAL A 59 -38.26 -16.53 -2.32
C VAL A 59 -37.58 -16.01 -3.59
N SER A 60 -38.36 -15.60 -4.59
CA SER A 60 -37.83 -15.03 -5.84
C SER A 60 -37.13 -13.69 -5.65
N VAL A 61 -37.53 -12.86 -4.68
CA VAL A 61 -36.91 -11.55 -4.43
C VAL A 61 -35.58 -11.71 -3.70
N ILE A 62 -35.48 -12.66 -2.75
CA ILE A 62 -34.22 -12.92 -2.03
C ILE A 62 -33.19 -13.54 -2.97
N VAL A 63 -33.58 -14.48 -3.83
CA VAL A 63 -32.69 -15.04 -4.86
C VAL A 63 -32.30 -13.96 -5.89
N TRP A 64 -33.20 -13.05 -6.24
CA TRP A 64 -32.89 -11.92 -7.12
C TRP A 64 -31.93 -10.91 -6.46
N LEU A 65 -32.10 -10.59 -5.17
CA LEU A 65 -31.20 -9.70 -4.42
C LEU A 65 -29.81 -10.32 -4.21
N PHE A 66 -29.71 -11.64 -4.00
CA PHE A 66 -28.43 -12.33 -3.95
C PHE A 66 -27.75 -12.39 -5.33
N ARG A 67 -28.53 -12.57 -6.41
CA ARG A 67 -27.99 -12.60 -7.78
C ARG A 67 -27.57 -11.21 -8.30
N ARG A 68 -28.13 -10.12 -7.76
CA ARG A 68 -27.78 -8.73 -8.12
C ARG A 68 -26.52 -8.23 -7.41
N ARG A 69 -26.05 -8.91 -6.36
CA ARG A 69 -24.81 -8.57 -5.63
C ARG A 69 -23.53 -9.08 -6.29
N SER A 70 -23.65 -9.81 -7.41
CA SER A 70 -22.53 -10.31 -8.23
C SER A 70 -22.28 -9.49 -9.50
N MET A 71 -22.52 -8.16 -9.46
CA MET A 71 -22.03 -7.27 -10.52
C MET A 71 -20.75 -6.59 -10.04
N PRO A 72 -19.67 -6.58 -10.85
CA PRO A 72 -18.48 -5.80 -10.53
C PRO A 72 -18.88 -4.33 -10.45
N MET A 73 -18.54 -3.67 -9.34
CA MET A 73 -18.56 -2.21 -9.22
C MET A 73 -17.67 -1.65 -10.33
N ARG A 74 -18.28 -1.21 -11.43
CA ARG A 74 -17.66 -0.28 -12.37
C ARG A 74 -17.60 1.05 -11.63
N SER A 75 -16.41 1.43 -11.19
CA SER A 75 -16.14 2.74 -10.61
C SER A 75 -16.57 3.82 -11.61
N PRO A 76 -17.37 4.83 -11.21
CA PRO A 76 -17.57 6.00 -12.06
C PRO A 76 -16.22 6.72 -12.18
N VAL A 77 -15.74 6.83 -13.42
CA VAL A 77 -14.68 7.76 -13.79
C VAL A 77 -15.19 9.16 -13.46
N THR A 78 -14.74 9.72 -12.33
CA THR A 78 -14.83 11.16 -12.08
C THR A 78 -13.83 11.84 -13.01
N GLU A 79 -14.36 12.29 -14.14
CA GLU A 79 -13.71 13.20 -15.07
C GLU A 79 -13.40 14.51 -14.34
N PHE A 80 -12.12 14.71 -14.00
CA PHE A 80 -11.64 15.89 -13.32
C PHE A 80 -11.42 16.99 -14.35
N HIS A 81 -12.37 17.92 -14.45
CA HIS A 81 -12.18 19.18 -15.16
C HIS A 81 -11.25 20.10 -14.34
N PRO A 82 -10.20 20.70 -14.93
CA PRO A 82 -9.41 21.71 -14.25
C PRO A 82 -10.24 23.02 -14.10
N PRO A 83 -10.27 23.65 -12.92
CA PRO A 83 -10.84 24.98 -12.80
C PRO A 83 -9.91 26.00 -13.48
N THR A 84 -10.35 26.50 -14.63
CA THR A 84 -9.85 27.75 -15.20
C THR A 84 -10.61 28.87 -14.49
N GLY A 85 -9.99 29.56 -13.53
CA GLY A 85 -10.65 30.65 -12.84
C GLY A 85 -9.83 31.19 -11.68
N GLY A 86 -9.19 32.33 -11.93
CA GLY A 86 -8.41 33.06 -10.94
C GLY A 86 -9.26 33.52 -9.75
N ALA A 87 -8.71 33.32 -8.56
CA ALA A 87 -9.11 34.01 -7.36
C ALA A 87 -7.85 34.58 -6.70
N THR A 88 -7.75 35.91 -6.73
CA THR A 88 -6.83 36.72 -5.97
C THR A 88 -7.13 36.57 -4.48
N TYR A 89 -6.16 36.09 -3.69
CA TYR A 89 -6.23 36.16 -2.24
C TYR A 89 -5.50 37.42 -1.74
N PRO A 90 -6.12 38.28 -0.91
CA PRO A 90 -5.44 39.40 -0.29
C PRO A 90 -4.50 38.94 0.84
N TYR A 91 -3.25 39.34 0.70
CA TYR A 91 -2.16 39.19 1.66
C TYR A 91 -2.42 40.08 2.89
N GLY A 92 -2.77 39.49 4.03
CA GLY A 92 -2.83 40.16 5.33
C GLY A 92 -1.56 39.90 6.12
N GLY A 93 -0.69 40.91 6.21
CA GLY A 93 0.60 40.79 6.90
C GLY A 93 0.50 41.01 8.41
N THR A 94 1.39 40.34 9.14
CA THR A 94 1.93 40.84 10.41
C THR A 94 3.44 40.67 10.37
N ALA A 95 4.11 41.81 10.46
CA ALA A 95 5.55 41.98 10.43
C ALA A 95 6.22 41.34 11.65
N PHE A 96 7.33 40.63 11.42
CA PHE A 96 8.36 40.44 12.43
C PHE A 96 9.72 40.70 11.76
N SER A 97 10.43 41.68 12.28
CA SER A 97 11.72 42.16 11.79
C SER A 97 12.89 41.50 12.52
N GLN A 98 13.93 41.22 11.73
CA GLN A 98 15.38 41.14 12.03
C GLN A 98 15.99 39.90 12.73
N PRO A 99 17.31 39.64 12.57
CA PRO A 99 18.28 40.10 11.54
C PRO A 99 19.06 38.96 10.84
N GLN A 100 19.58 39.26 9.64
CA GLN A 100 20.47 38.42 8.84
C GLN A 100 21.94 38.56 9.30
N PRO A 101 22.74 37.48 9.29
CA PRO A 101 24.17 37.57 9.06
C PRO A 101 24.55 37.18 7.62
N VAL A 102 25.44 38.00 7.07
CA VAL A 102 25.99 37.98 5.72
C VAL A 102 27.14 36.95 5.63
N GLY A 103 27.18 36.16 4.56
CA GLY A 103 28.30 35.27 4.19
C GLY A 103 27.89 34.29 3.07
N GLN A 104 27.95 34.69 1.79
CA GLN A 104 29.09 34.47 0.88
C GLN A 104 29.24 32.97 0.50
N MET A 105 28.51 32.48 -0.50
CA MET A 105 28.83 32.38 -1.96
C MET A 105 29.09 30.90 -2.36
N PRO A 106 28.92 30.55 -3.66
CA PRO A 106 28.34 29.28 -4.09
C PRO A 106 29.37 28.22 -4.52
N MET A 107 29.00 26.95 -4.38
CA MET A 107 29.64 25.83 -5.10
C MET A 107 28.67 25.28 -6.14
N MET A 108 29.01 25.48 -7.42
CA MET A 108 28.38 24.80 -8.54
C MET A 108 28.73 23.31 -8.50
N GLY A 109 27.71 22.46 -8.37
CA GLY A 109 27.82 21.02 -8.60
C GLY A 109 27.44 20.70 -10.04
N THR A 110 28.42 20.22 -10.80
CA THR A 110 28.31 19.86 -12.21
C THR A 110 27.31 18.73 -12.43
N VAL A 111 26.30 18.98 -13.27
CA VAL A 111 25.40 17.95 -13.81
C VAL A 111 26.17 17.15 -14.85
N VAL A 112 26.47 15.88 -14.56
CA VAL A 112 26.96 14.93 -15.57
C VAL A 112 25.76 14.36 -16.31
N ILE A 113 25.46 14.94 -17.47
CA ILE A 113 24.52 14.37 -18.44
C ILE A 113 25.25 13.26 -19.19
N GLY A 114 25.03 12.01 -18.79
CA GLY A 114 25.46 10.85 -19.57
C GLY A 114 24.67 10.77 -20.88
N ARG A 115 25.34 11.01 -22.00
CA ARG A 115 24.81 10.79 -23.35
C ARG A 115 24.88 9.30 -23.72
N PRO A 116 23.90 8.77 -24.47
CA PRO A 116 23.98 7.43 -25.06
C PRO A 116 25.05 7.39 -26.16
N VAL A 117 25.96 6.41 -26.07
CA VAL A 117 26.94 6.11 -27.13
C VAL A 117 26.27 5.23 -28.18
N MET A 118 25.91 5.82 -29.32
CA MET A 118 25.64 5.07 -30.55
C MET A 118 26.90 5.04 -31.41
N GLY A 119 27.35 3.83 -31.72
CA GLY A 119 28.06 3.42 -32.93
C GLY A 119 29.24 4.28 -33.41
N HIS A 120 30.45 3.75 -33.24
CA HIS A 120 31.58 4.14 -34.10
C HIS A 120 32.04 2.96 -34.96
N PRO A 121 32.21 3.17 -36.28
CA PRO A 121 32.76 2.18 -37.18
C PRO A 121 34.26 1.96 -36.89
N VAL A 122 34.64 0.70 -37.03
CA VAL A 122 36.00 0.18 -36.94
C VAL A 122 36.94 0.93 -37.90
N LEU A 123 38.05 1.44 -37.38
CA LEU A 123 39.22 1.84 -38.18
C LEU A 123 40.42 0.95 -37.80
N PRO A 124 41.34 0.72 -38.77
CA PRO A 124 42.37 -0.30 -38.66
C PRO A 124 43.54 0.10 -37.76
N SER A 125 44.10 -0.92 -37.13
CA SER A 125 45.29 -0.90 -36.27
C SER A 125 46.45 -0.12 -36.87
N LEU A 126 46.98 0.82 -36.09
CA LEU A 126 48.35 1.29 -36.21
C LEU A 126 49.15 0.77 -35.02
N VAL A 127 50.03 -0.20 -35.29
CA VAL A 127 51.03 -0.71 -34.36
C VAL A 127 52.12 0.37 -34.22
N ILE A 128 52.21 0.98 -33.05
CA ILE A 128 53.39 1.76 -32.65
C ILE A 128 53.94 1.12 -31.38
N GLY A 129 55.13 0.54 -31.51
CA GLY A 129 55.91 0.02 -30.39
C GLY A 129 56.33 1.13 -29.45
N GLY A 130 56.20 0.88 -28.15
CA GLY A 130 56.59 1.85 -27.14
C GLY A 130 56.42 1.29 -25.73
N THR A 131 57.54 0.80 -25.19
CA THR A 131 57.85 0.64 -23.76
C THR A 131 56.90 -0.22 -22.90
N SER A 132 57.43 -1.37 -22.47
CA SER A 132 56.96 -2.15 -21.34
C SER A 132 56.94 -1.30 -20.06
N GLN A 133 55.87 -0.55 -19.84
CA GLN A 133 55.51 -0.13 -18.49
C GLN A 133 54.52 -1.16 -17.96
N SER A 134 54.97 -1.88 -16.93
CA SER A 134 54.12 -2.71 -16.09
C SER A 134 53.10 -1.79 -15.44
N VAL A 135 51.99 -1.54 -16.14
CA VAL A 135 50.79 -0.99 -15.55
C VAL A 135 50.29 -2.09 -14.64
N THR A 136 50.66 -2.01 -13.36
CA THR A 136 49.95 -2.70 -12.29
C THR A 136 48.49 -2.30 -12.45
N ALA A 137 47.73 -3.18 -13.12
CA ALA A 137 46.30 -3.09 -13.19
C ALA A 137 45.84 -3.03 -11.74
N ASN A 138 45.48 -1.82 -11.31
CA ASN A 138 44.80 -1.61 -10.05
C ASN A 138 43.43 -2.24 -10.30
N VAL A 139 43.36 -3.56 -10.12
CA VAL A 139 42.11 -4.29 -10.00
C VAL A 139 41.47 -3.60 -8.82
N ILE A 140 40.55 -2.68 -9.10
CA ILE A 140 39.61 -2.18 -8.13
C ILE A 140 38.88 -3.44 -7.70
N HIS A 141 39.39 -4.07 -6.64
CA HIS A 141 38.62 -4.97 -5.82
C HIS A 141 37.46 -4.08 -5.39
N VAL A 142 36.35 -4.23 -6.09
CA VAL A 142 35.04 -3.92 -5.55
C VAL A 142 34.95 -4.83 -4.36
N GLY A 143 35.49 -4.36 -3.23
CA GLY A 143 35.56 -5.13 -2.00
C GLY A 143 34.16 -5.63 -1.76
N SER A 144 34.00 -6.94 -1.64
CA SER A 144 32.73 -7.53 -1.23
C SER A 144 32.22 -6.68 -0.08
N PRO A 145 31.09 -5.96 -0.25
CA PRO A 145 30.60 -5.08 0.78
C PRO A 145 30.52 -5.89 2.08
N PRO A 146 30.96 -5.33 3.22
CA PRO A 146 30.97 -6.04 4.50
C PRO A 146 29.62 -6.70 4.66
N ALA A 147 29.61 -8.01 4.93
CA ALA A 147 28.42 -8.86 4.97
C ALA A 147 27.33 -8.16 5.78
N SER A 148 26.52 -7.39 5.08
CA SER A 148 25.55 -6.48 5.66
C SER A 148 24.47 -7.42 6.12
N SER A 149 24.37 -7.58 7.43
CA SER A 149 23.43 -8.44 8.17
C SER A 149 22.28 -8.86 7.26
N GLY A 150 22.39 -10.06 6.69
CA GLY A 150 21.56 -10.50 5.57
C GLY A 150 20.08 -10.31 5.86
N GLY A 151 19.33 -9.83 4.88
CA GLY A 151 17.91 -9.54 5.02
C GLY A 151 17.30 -9.12 3.69
N TRP A 152 15.99 -8.94 3.68
CA TRP A 152 15.23 -8.62 2.48
C TRP A 152 15.75 -7.36 1.78
N MET A 153 16.11 -6.33 2.55
CA MET A 153 16.61 -5.05 2.03
C MET A 153 17.93 -5.17 1.24
N SER A 154 18.69 -6.24 1.44
CA SER A 154 19.93 -6.53 0.71
C SER A 154 19.69 -7.27 -0.60
N THR A 155 18.48 -7.78 -0.84
CA THR A 155 18.13 -8.48 -2.08
C THR A 155 17.91 -7.49 -3.23
N ALA A 156 18.04 -7.98 -4.47
CA ALA A 156 17.93 -7.14 -5.65
C ALA A 156 16.47 -6.77 -5.95
N ALA A 157 16.23 -5.48 -6.15
CA ALA A 157 15.01 -4.94 -6.73
C ALA A 157 14.98 -5.22 -8.26
N PRO A 158 13.84 -5.05 -8.94
CA PRO A 158 13.74 -5.26 -10.40
C PRO A 158 14.70 -4.42 -11.24
N SER A 159 15.16 -3.28 -10.71
CA SER A 159 16.18 -2.42 -11.34
C SER A 159 17.61 -2.96 -11.21
N GLY A 160 17.83 -4.04 -10.46
CA GLY A 160 19.15 -4.67 -10.24
C GLY A 160 19.94 -4.14 -9.05
N GLN A 161 19.57 -2.97 -8.50
CA GLN A 161 20.14 -2.48 -7.23
C GLN A 161 19.45 -3.13 -6.03
N SER A 162 20.02 -3.03 -4.82
CA SER A 162 19.38 -3.58 -3.63
C SER A 162 18.10 -2.80 -3.28
N TRP A 163 17.14 -3.47 -2.63
CA TRP A 163 15.94 -2.81 -2.11
C TRP A 163 16.28 -1.65 -1.17
N GLN A 164 17.34 -1.76 -0.36
CA GLN A 164 17.80 -0.66 0.47
C GLN A 164 18.18 0.58 -0.34
N MET A 165 18.93 0.40 -1.44
CA MET A 165 19.28 1.52 -2.31
C MET A 165 18.06 2.07 -3.06
N PHE A 166 17.18 1.20 -3.53
CA PHE A 166 15.95 1.60 -4.22
C PHE A 166 15.01 2.38 -3.31
N CYS A 167 14.72 1.88 -2.12
CA CYS A 167 13.85 2.55 -1.17
C CYS A 167 14.46 3.85 -0.64
N ASN A 168 15.77 3.91 -0.39
CA ASN A 168 16.42 5.14 0.07
C ASN A 168 16.43 6.26 -0.96
N SER A 169 16.14 5.97 -2.23
CA SER A 169 16.03 7.00 -3.27
C SER A 169 14.74 7.83 -3.18
N SER A 170 13.76 7.39 -2.38
CA SER A 170 12.43 8.01 -2.28
C SER A 170 11.95 8.10 -0.82
N PRO A 171 11.23 9.17 -0.43
CA PRO A 171 10.63 9.24 0.90
C PRO A 171 9.55 8.17 1.08
N VAL A 172 9.27 7.82 2.34
CA VAL A 172 8.12 6.98 2.69
C VAL A 172 6.85 7.80 2.48
N GLU A 173 5.96 7.34 1.60
CA GLU A 173 4.69 8.00 1.33
C GLU A 173 3.52 7.03 1.50
N ILE A 174 2.43 7.54 2.07
CA ILE A 174 1.16 6.82 2.19
C ILE A 174 0.18 7.43 1.18
N ASP A 175 -0.51 6.60 0.42
CA ASP A 175 -1.61 7.03 -0.43
C ASP A 175 -2.85 7.31 0.44
N GLY A 176 -3.31 8.58 0.44
CA GLY A 176 -4.49 8.99 1.20
C GLY A 176 -5.81 8.38 0.71
N GLY A 177 -5.87 7.88 -0.53
CA GLY A 177 -7.06 7.23 -1.07
C GLY A 177 -7.22 5.77 -0.62
N THR A 178 -6.13 5.01 -0.66
CA THR A 178 -6.14 3.57 -0.34
C THR A 178 -5.69 3.26 1.08
N GLY A 179 -4.93 4.15 1.72
CA GLY A 179 -4.29 3.90 3.01
C GLY A 179 -3.11 2.93 2.92
N TYR A 180 -2.52 2.75 1.73
CA TYR A 180 -1.36 1.89 1.50
C TYR A 180 -0.07 2.70 1.41
N LEU A 181 1.08 2.05 1.63
CA LEU A 181 2.34 2.59 1.16
C LEU A 181 2.33 2.71 -0.36
N LYS A 182 2.96 3.74 -0.91
CA LYS A 182 3.14 3.92 -2.36
C LYS A 182 4.60 4.18 -2.72
N GLY A 183 4.90 4.21 -4.02
CA GLY A 183 6.25 4.40 -4.53
C GLY A 183 7.19 3.24 -4.17
N ALA A 184 8.49 3.55 -4.02
CA ALA A 184 9.53 2.54 -3.82
C ALA A 184 9.29 1.64 -2.59
N TRP A 185 8.77 2.22 -1.50
CA TRP A 185 8.46 1.49 -0.27
C TRP A 185 7.27 0.55 -0.42
N GLY A 186 6.20 1.00 -1.09
CA GLY A 186 5.04 0.16 -1.39
C GLY A 186 5.39 -1.01 -2.31
N GLU A 187 6.15 -0.76 -3.38
CA GLU A 187 6.64 -1.81 -4.28
C GLU A 187 7.52 -2.84 -3.55
N CYS A 188 8.46 -2.38 -2.71
CA CYS A 188 9.32 -3.24 -1.91
C CYS A 188 8.53 -4.20 -1.02
N LEU A 189 7.52 -3.68 -0.31
CA LEU A 189 6.67 -4.49 0.55
C LEU A 189 5.82 -5.49 -0.25
N CYS A 190 5.28 -5.08 -1.40
CA CYS A 190 4.53 -5.99 -2.26
C CYS A 190 5.39 -7.15 -2.79
N TRP A 191 6.63 -6.87 -3.21
CA TRP A 191 7.56 -7.93 -3.63
C TRP A 191 7.96 -8.84 -2.47
N ALA A 192 8.16 -8.29 -1.27
CA ALA A 192 8.46 -9.06 -0.07
C ALA A 192 7.31 -10.03 0.27
N LYS A 193 6.07 -9.53 0.21
CA LYS A 193 4.89 -10.34 0.44
C LYS A 193 4.67 -11.38 -0.65
N ALA A 194 4.93 -11.03 -1.90
CA ALA A 194 4.90 -11.97 -3.02
C ALA A 194 5.86 -13.15 -2.80
N TYR A 195 7.07 -12.87 -2.32
CA TYR A 195 8.04 -13.91 -1.97
C TYR A 195 7.54 -14.83 -0.86
N GLU A 196 6.96 -14.28 0.22
CA GLU A 196 6.36 -15.07 1.30
C GLU A 196 5.26 -16.00 0.80
N LEU A 197 4.39 -15.49 -0.08
CA LEU A 197 3.26 -16.22 -0.65
C LEU A 197 3.71 -17.33 -1.61
N GLN A 198 4.83 -17.15 -2.31
CA GLN A 198 5.40 -18.13 -3.25
C GLN A 198 6.34 -19.14 -2.59
N THR A 199 6.88 -18.83 -1.41
CA THR A 199 7.92 -19.64 -0.76
C THR A 199 7.47 -20.07 0.65
N PRO A 200 6.60 -21.09 0.82
CA PRO A 200 6.02 -21.46 2.12
C PRO A 200 7.04 -21.78 3.23
N GLN A 201 8.28 -22.12 2.85
CA GLN A 201 9.37 -22.48 3.76
C GLN A 201 10.33 -21.32 4.04
N TRP A 202 9.92 -20.07 3.76
CA TRP A 202 10.76 -18.89 4.03
C TRP A 202 11.23 -18.83 5.48
N SER A 203 10.40 -19.30 6.43
CA SER A 203 10.70 -19.31 7.87
C SER A 203 11.84 -20.25 8.27
N SER A 204 12.17 -21.23 7.42
CA SER A 204 13.34 -22.11 7.64
C SER A 204 14.65 -21.43 7.25
N SER A 205 14.61 -20.30 6.54
CA SER A 205 15.80 -19.54 6.18
C SER A 205 16.24 -18.68 7.37
N PRO A 206 17.49 -18.81 7.87
CA PRO A 206 17.96 -18.05 9.03
C PRO A 206 17.82 -16.53 8.87
N GLN A 207 18.00 -16.01 7.65
CA GLN A 207 17.84 -14.59 7.37
C GLN A 207 16.41 -14.05 7.51
N TYR A 208 15.39 -14.92 7.55
CA TYR A 208 13.98 -14.54 7.63
C TYR A 208 13.26 -15.11 8.85
N ALA A 209 13.98 -15.85 9.70
CA ALA A 209 13.40 -16.56 10.83
C ALA A 209 12.81 -15.63 11.90
N GLN A 210 13.42 -14.46 12.12
CA GLN A 210 12.99 -13.52 13.15
C GLN A 210 11.78 -12.68 12.72
N SER A 211 11.85 -12.15 11.51
CA SER A 211 10.83 -11.32 10.89
C SER A 211 10.91 -11.69 9.42
N GLY A 212 9.80 -12.17 8.86
CA GLY A 212 9.75 -12.60 7.46
C GLY A 212 10.15 -11.47 6.50
N PRO A 213 10.34 -11.75 5.21
CA PRO A 213 10.66 -10.74 4.22
C PRO A 213 9.78 -9.49 4.28
N ALA A 214 8.45 -9.65 4.39
CA ALA A 214 7.51 -8.52 4.45
C ALA A 214 7.67 -7.74 5.76
N GLY A 215 7.82 -8.46 6.89
CA GLY A 215 8.09 -7.83 8.19
C GLY A 215 9.40 -7.02 8.21
N GLN A 216 10.45 -7.51 7.54
CA GLN A 216 11.71 -6.76 7.40
C GLN A 216 11.54 -5.51 6.54
N ALA A 217 10.80 -5.59 5.43
CA ALA A 217 10.48 -4.45 4.59
C ALA A 217 9.66 -3.40 5.34
N ALA A 218 8.62 -3.82 6.09
CA ALA A 218 7.79 -2.97 6.92
C ALA A 218 8.62 -2.26 8.02
N GLN A 219 9.46 -3.01 8.75
CA GLN A 219 10.33 -2.44 9.78
C GLN A 219 11.32 -1.42 9.19
N ALA A 220 11.86 -1.68 8.00
CA ALA A 220 12.72 -0.73 7.31
C ALA A 220 11.96 0.55 6.93
N ALA A 221 10.71 0.44 6.47
CA ALA A 221 9.88 1.60 6.14
C ALA A 221 9.56 2.44 7.39
N ILE A 222 9.19 1.81 8.51
CA ILE A 222 8.93 2.49 9.79
C ILE A 222 10.18 3.21 10.31
N THR A 223 11.36 2.60 10.09
CA THR A 223 12.64 3.19 10.51
C THR A 223 13.04 4.38 9.64
N ALA A 224 12.80 4.31 8.33
CA ALA A 224 13.10 5.38 7.39
C ALA A 224 12.09 6.55 7.44
N GLY A 225 10.87 6.28 7.91
CA GLY A 225 9.81 7.26 8.01
C GLY A 225 10.03 8.36 9.06
N PRO A 226 9.36 9.52 8.92
CA PRO A 226 9.37 10.56 9.95
C PRO A 226 8.88 10.02 11.30
N PRO A 227 9.49 10.40 12.44
CA PRO A 227 9.10 9.87 13.76
C PRO A 227 7.62 10.07 14.11
N ARG A 228 7.01 11.17 13.67
CA ARG A 228 5.59 11.50 13.88
C ARG A 228 4.62 10.61 13.10
N ASP A 229 5.08 9.94 12.05
CA ASP A 229 4.23 9.23 11.10
C ASP A 229 4.38 7.69 11.25
N LYS A 230 5.13 7.21 12.24
CA LYS A 230 5.47 5.77 12.40
C LYS A 230 4.24 4.88 12.54
N GLU A 231 3.28 5.26 13.37
CA GLU A 231 2.04 4.49 13.56
C GLU A 231 1.22 4.41 12.27
N PHE A 232 1.16 5.52 11.50
CA PHE A 232 0.47 5.54 10.21
C PHE A 232 1.20 4.68 9.17
N ILE A 233 2.54 4.69 9.17
CA ILE A 233 3.35 3.85 8.28
C ILE A 233 3.16 2.38 8.61
N GLU A 234 3.21 2.01 9.88
CA GLU A 234 2.95 0.64 10.34
C GLU A 234 1.55 0.17 9.92
N GLN A 235 0.54 1.00 10.15
CA GLN A 235 -0.83 0.70 9.72
C GLN A 235 -0.97 0.56 8.20
N ALA A 236 -0.24 1.37 7.42
CA ALA A 236 -0.23 1.30 5.97
C ALA A 236 0.48 0.05 5.45
N CYS A 237 1.54 -0.42 6.12
CA CYS A 237 2.18 -1.71 5.85
C CYS A 237 1.18 -2.86 6.03
N ASP A 238 0.53 -2.92 7.19
CA ASP A 238 -0.48 -3.94 7.51
C ASP A 238 -1.63 -3.98 6.49
N ASN A 239 -2.12 -2.80 6.09
CA ASN A 239 -3.19 -2.69 5.10
C ASN A 239 -2.75 -3.23 3.74
N LEU A 240 -1.53 -2.91 3.32
CA LEU A 240 -0.98 -3.36 2.05
C LEU A 240 -0.73 -4.87 2.05
N GLU A 241 -0.19 -5.44 3.14
CA GLU A 241 -0.02 -6.90 3.27
C GLU A 241 -1.35 -7.65 3.17
N LYS A 242 -2.39 -7.19 3.88
CA LYS A 242 -3.73 -7.77 3.79
C LYS A 242 -4.32 -7.66 2.39
N ALA A 243 -4.07 -6.54 1.70
CA ALA A 243 -4.51 -6.35 0.32
C ALA A 243 -3.80 -7.33 -0.65
N CYS A 244 -2.50 -7.58 -0.46
CA CYS A 244 -1.74 -8.58 -1.21
C CYS A 244 -2.28 -10.00 -1.01
N GLU A 245 -2.58 -10.37 0.24
CA GLU A 245 -3.17 -11.67 0.58
C GLU A 245 -4.56 -11.84 -0.06
N ALA A 246 -5.41 -10.81 0.03
CA ALA A 246 -6.73 -10.81 -0.59
C ALA A 246 -6.65 -10.92 -2.13
N ALA A 247 -5.76 -10.15 -2.78
CA ALA A 247 -5.55 -10.21 -4.22
C ALA A 247 -5.12 -11.61 -4.67
N THR A 248 -4.19 -12.23 -3.94
CA THR A 248 -3.73 -13.60 -4.22
C THR A 248 -4.85 -14.63 -4.06
N ALA A 249 -5.65 -14.52 -2.99
CA ALA A 249 -6.79 -15.40 -2.76
C ALA A 249 -7.86 -15.30 -3.86
N MET A 250 -7.99 -14.12 -4.49
CA MET A 250 -8.90 -13.87 -5.61
C MET A 250 -8.29 -14.15 -6.99
N GLY A 251 -7.01 -14.54 -7.06
CA GLY A 251 -6.30 -14.71 -8.33
C GLY A 251 -6.11 -13.40 -9.12
N GLN A 252 -6.06 -12.27 -8.42
CA GLN A 252 -5.84 -10.94 -8.97
C GLN A 252 -4.36 -10.54 -8.93
N ALA A 253 -4.01 -9.51 -9.67
CA ALA A 253 -2.69 -8.88 -9.55
C ALA A 253 -2.54 -8.25 -8.17
N LEU A 254 -1.32 -8.31 -7.61
CA LEU A 254 -1.01 -7.66 -6.35
C LEU A 254 -1.17 -6.13 -6.46
N PRO A 255 -1.48 -5.44 -5.36
CA PRO A 255 -1.43 -3.97 -5.34
C PRO A 255 -0.04 -3.49 -5.77
N LEU A 256 0.02 -2.42 -6.58
CA LEU A 256 1.26 -1.72 -6.98
C LEU A 256 2.25 -2.47 -7.89
N ILE A 257 2.19 -3.80 -7.95
CA ILE A 257 3.01 -4.60 -8.86
C ILE A 257 2.07 -5.44 -9.74
N ASP A 258 2.22 -5.36 -11.06
CA ASP A 258 1.39 -6.10 -12.03
C ASP A 258 1.78 -7.59 -12.08
N LEU A 259 1.83 -8.22 -10.92
CA LEU A 259 2.22 -9.61 -10.70
C LEU A 259 1.01 -10.40 -10.19
N VAL A 260 0.60 -11.40 -10.95
CA VAL A 260 -0.46 -12.35 -10.57
C VAL A 260 0.16 -13.62 -10.01
N ILE A 261 -0.09 -13.92 -8.74
CA ILE A 261 0.38 -15.16 -8.10
C ILE A 261 -0.69 -16.23 -8.26
N ARG A 262 -0.35 -17.34 -8.94
CA ARG A 262 -1.21 -18.52 -9.07
C ARG A 262 -0.71 -19.59 -8.10
N ARG A 263 -1.57 -20.04 -7.19
CA ARG A 263 -1.31 -21.21 -6.34
C ARG A 263 -1.67 -22.51 -7.05
#